data_AF-A0A536YZ28-F1
#
_entry.id   AF-A0A536YZ28-F1
#
_cell.length_a   1.000
_cell.length_b   1.000
_cell.length_c   1.000
_cell.angle_alpha   90.00
_cell.angle_beta   90.00
_cell.angle_gamma   90.00
#
_symmetry.space_group_name_H-M   'P 1'
#
loop_
_entity.id
_entity.type
_entity.pdbx_description
1 polymer ?
#
loop_
_entity_poly.entity_id
_entity_poly.type
_entity_poly.pdbx_seq_one_letter_code
_entity_poly.pdbx_strand_id
1 'polypeptide(L)' 'MSPGYWRRPDLTNERFRCDYAQGDRIYLTADRGVLMSDNCLIYMGRQDSTVKIRGHRVDVT' A
#
# COMPACT_ATOMS: atom_id res chain seq x y z
N MET A 1 1.15 -11.25 -6.44
CA MET A 1 1.93 -10.03 -6.09
C MET A 1 3.01 -9.79 -7.13
N SER A 2 3.34 -8.53 -7.42
CA SER A 2 4.48 -8.19 -8.28
C SER A 2 5.82 -8.61 -7.64
N PRO A 3 6.87 -8.96 -8.42
CA PRO A 3 8.22 -9.16 -7.89
C PRO A 3 8.77 -7.93 -7.14
N GLY A 4 8.32 -6.73 -7.49
CA GLY A 4 8.76 -5.48 -6.87
C GLY A 4 8.85 -4.34 -7.89
N TYR A 5 9.65 -3.34 -7.57
CA TYR A 5 9.97 -2.23 -8.47
C TYR A 5 11.29 -2.49 -9.18
N TRP A 6 11.28 -2.41 -10.52
CA TRP A 6 12.46 -2.65 -11.33
C TRP A 6 13.63 -1.75 -10.94
N ARG A 7 14.80 -2.33 -10.65
CA ARG A 7 16.02 -1.64 -10.22
C ARG A 7 15.85 -0.69 -9.02
N ARG A 8 14.84 -0.94 -8.17
CA ARG A 8 14.56 -0.16 -6.96
C ARG A 8 14.38 -1.12 -5.77
N PRO A 9 15.46 -1.78 -5.33
CA PRO A 9 15.39 -2.77 -4.25
C PRO A 9 14.96 -2.14 -2.93
N ASP A 10 15.41 -0.93 -2.61
CA ASP A 10 15.06 -0.25 -1.34
C ASP A 10 13.56 0.02 -1.25
N LEU A 11 12.97 0.57 -2.31
CA LEU A 11 11.52 0.81 -2.40
C LEU A 11 10.73 -0.51 -2.39
N THR A 12 11.29 -1.56 -2.98
CA THR A 12 10.68 -2.90 -2.95
C THR A 12 10.66 -3.44 -1.53
N ASN A 13 11.75 -3.35 -0.78
CA ASN A 13 11.84 -3.82 0.60
C ASN A 13 10.98 -2.98 1.55
N GLU A 14 10.83 -1.69 1.26
CA GLU A 14 9.96 -0.81 2.02
C GLU A 14 8.48 -1.16 1.82
N ARG A 15 8.04 -1.32 0.57
CA ARG A 15 6.63 -1.55 0.24
C ARG A 15 6.21 -3.00 0.31
N PHE A 16 7.10 -3.95 0.03
CA PHE A 16 6.82 -5.38 0.07
C PHE A 16 7.48 -6.00 1.29
N ARG A 17 6.70 -6.24 2.34
CA ARG A 17 7.18 -6.72 3.65
C ARG A 17 6.72 -8.14 3.94
N CYS A 18 7.33 -8.76 4.95
CA CYS A 18 6.84 -10.01 5.52
C CYS A 18 5.72 -9.69 6.52
N ASP A 19 4.59 -10.39 6.43
CA ASP A 19 3.54 -10.35 7.45
C ASP A 19 4.08 -10.98 8.74
N TYR A 20 4.00 -10.23 9.83
CA TYR A 20 4.44 -10.70 11.14
C TYR A 20 3.59 -11.87 11.66
N ALA A 21 2.33 -12.01 11.22
CA ALA A 21 1.44 -13.06 11.69
C ALA A 21 1.60 -14.38 10.92
N GLN A 22 1.66 -14.31 9.58
CA GLN A 22 1.64 -15.50 8.73
C GLN A 22 2.96 -15.78 8.00
N GLY A 23 3.92 -14.85 8.04
CA GLY A 23 5.18 -14.97 7.30
C GLY A 23 5.05 -14.75 5.79
N ASP A 24 3.85 -14.46 5.30
CA ASP A 24 3.58 -14.22 3.90
C ASP A 24 4.04 -12.84 3.45
N ARG A 25 4.44 -12.73 2.18
CA ARG A 25 4.78 -11.42 1.60
C ARG A 25 3.50 -10.58 1.46
N ILE A 26 3.52 -9.35 1.95
CA ILE A 26 2.46 -8.35 1.87
C ILE A 26 2.92 -7.09 1.16
N TYR A 27 1.98 -6.33 0.58
CA TYR A 27 2.24 -5.03 -0.06
C TYR A 27 1.57 -3.91 0.72
N LEU A 28 2.36 -2.92 1.14
CA LEU A 28 1.91 -1.72 1.83
C LEU A 28 1.38 -0.69 0.83
N THR A 29 0.05 -0.64 0.67
CA THR A 29 -0.64 0.26 -0.26
C THR A 29 -0.58 1.73 0.16
N ALA A 30 -0.29 2.00 1.44
CA ALA A 30 -0.45 3.28 2.13
C ALA A 30 -1.91 3.82 2.15
N ASP A 31 -2.89 2.96 1.85
CA ASP A 31 -4.30 3.27 2.06
C ASP A 31 -4.66 3.01 3.54
N ARG A 32 -5.34 3.94 4.18
CA ARG A 32 -5.88 3.77 5.53
C ARG A 32 -7.30 3.25 5.44
N GLY A 33 -7.64 2.33 6.32
CA GLY A 33 -9.01 1.91 6.48
C GLY A 33 -9.29 1.30 7.84
N VAL A 34 -10.58 1.09 8.11
CA VAL A 34 -11.07 0.43 9.32
C VAL A 34 -11.95 -0.72 8.87
N LEU A 35 -11.69 -1.90 9.44
CA LEU A 35 -12.53 -3.08 9.26
C LEU A 35 -13.70 -2.99 10.23
N MET A 36 -14.91 -3.00 9.69
CA MET A 36 -16.14 -2.98 10.45
C MET A 36 -16.52 -4.40 10.89
N SER A 37 -17.43 -4.49 11.85
CA SER A 37 -17.91 -5.78 12.39
C SER A 37 -18.68 -6.64 11.38
N ASP A 38 -19.16 -6.03 10.29
CA ASP A 38 -19.79 -6.70 9.15
C ASP A 38 -18.79 -7.11 8.05
N ASN A 39 -17.49 -7.05 8.34
CA ASN A 39 -16.37 -7.30 7.43
C ASN A 39 -16.24 -6.30 6.26
N CYS A 40 -16.96 -5.17 6.29
CA CYS A 40 -16.73 -4.09 5.34
C CYS A 40 -15.45 -3.31 5.69
N LEU A 41 -14.64 -2.97 4.68
CA LEU A 41 -13.46 -2.13 4.85
C LEU A 41 -13.78 -0.69 4.43
N ILE A 42 -13.85 0.23 5.40
CA ILE A 42 -14.07 1.65 5.12
C ILE A 42 -12.73 2.30 4.78
N TYR A 43 -12.63 2.92 3.60
CA TYR A 43 -11.47 3.68 3.17
C TYR A 43 -11.45 5.08 3.82
N MET A 44 -10.32 5.44 4.44
CA MET A 44 -10.12 6.69 5.19
C MET A 44 -9.04 7.60 4.59
N GLY A 45 -8.67 7.39 3.32
CA GLY A 45 -7.64 8.18 2.65
C GLY A 45 -6.27 7.50 2.64
N ARG A 46 -5.22 8.27 2.37
CA ARG A 46 -3.84 7.78 2.23
C ARG A 46 -2.93 8.31 3.33
N GLN A 47 -1.90 7.54 3.66
CA GLN A 47 -0.81 7.97 4.55
C GLN A 47 0.27 8.77 3.83
N ASP A 48 0.40 8.59 2.51
CA ASP A 48 1.38 9.27 1.68
C ASP A 48 0.77 10.42 0.87
N SER A 49 1.63 11.28 0.32
CA SER A 49 1.27 12.43 -0.52
C SER A 49 0.80 12.04 -1.93
N THR A 50 0.60 10.75 -2.20
CA THR A 50 0.19 10.31 -3.53
C THR A 50 -1.30 10.58 -3.74
N VAL A 51 -1.63 11.36 -4.77
CA VAL A 51 -3.01 11.70 -5.12
C VAL A 51 -3.42 11.08 -6.45
N LYS A 52 -4.72 10.79 -6.59
CA LYS A 52 -5.32 10.42 -7.87
C LYS A 52 -6.00 11.64 -8.48
N ILE A 53 -5.39 12.25 -9.49
CA ILE A 53 -5.98 13.37 -10.23
C ILE A 53 -6.42 12.84 -11.60
N ARG A 54 -7.72 12.85 -11.87
CA ARG A 54 -8.31 12.40 -13.16
C ARG A 54 -7.82 11.01 -13.61
N GLY A 55 -7.67 10.07 -12.67
CA GLY A 55 -7.19 8.71 -12.93
C GLY A 55 -5.67 8.54 -12.98
N HIS A 56 -4.90 9.62 -12.92
CA HIS A 56 -3.44 9.56 -12.85
C HIS A 56 -2.96 9.55 -11.40
N ARG A 57 -2.03 8.64 -11.10
CA ARG A 57 -1.34 8.58 -9.81
C ARG A 57 -0.16 9.55 -9.84
N VAL A 58 -0.24 10.61 -9.04
CA VAL A 58 0.78 11.68 -8.97
C VAL A 58 1.38 11.69 -7.57
N ASP A 59 2.71 11.72 -7.49
CA ASP A 59 3.43 12.00 -6.25
C ASP A 59 3.69 13.51 -6.19
N VAL A 60 3.37 14.13 -5.05
CA VAL A 60 3.42 15.61 -4.88
C VAL A 60 4.57 16.02 -3.95
N THR A 61 5.62 15.18 -3.87
CA THR A 61 6.81 15.39 -3.05
C THR A 61 8.04 15.63 -3.91
#